data_AF-A0A542XRW8-F1
#
_entry.id   AF-A0A542XRW8-F1
#
_cell.length_a   1.000
_cell.length_b   1.000
_cell.length_c   1.000
_cell.angle_alpha   90.00
_cell.angle_beta   90.00
_cell.angle_gamma   90.00
#
_symmetry.space_group_name_H-M   'P 1'
#
loop_
_entity.id
_entity.type
_entity.pdbx_description
1 polymer ?
#
loop_
_entity_poly.entity_id
_entity_poly.type
_entity_poly.pdbx_seq_one_letter_code
_entity_poly.pdbx_strand_id
1 'polypeptide(L)'
;MATYSGGDQIARAQAVLERHTVSSAHGRCLGCGVPGPCVDQEHALRAFAMALRLPRRVPGLTEPHLIGVRPPDRPDWFEAAS
;
A
#
# COMPACT_ATOMS: atom_id res chain seq x y z
N MET A 1 -25.32 -8.99 -23.28
CA MET A 1 -24.21 -9.27 -22.35
C MET A 1 -23.83 -7.94 -21.70
N ALA A 2 -24.33 -7.66 -20.50
CA ALA A 2 -24.08 -6.38 -19.84
C ALA A 2 -22.69 -6.41 -19.21
N THR A 3 -21.74 -5.66 -19.77
CA THR A 3 -20.44 -5.41 -19.15
C THR A 3 -20.69 -4.66 -17.85
N TYR A 4 -20.46 -5.32 -16.72
CA TYR A 4 -20.65 -4.77 -15.37
C TYR A 4 -19.51 -3.80 -15.05
N SER A 5 -19.55 -2.60 -15.65
CA SER A 5 -18.47 -1.60 -15.61
C SER A 5 -18.04 -1.22 -14.18
N GLY A 6 -18.94 -1.32 -13.20
CA GLY A 6 -18.65 -1.05 -11.79
C GLY A 6 -17.80 -2.12 -11.09
N GLY A 7 -17.82 -3.37 -11.58
CA GLY A 7 -17.01 -4.45 -11.02
C GLY A 7 -15.52 -4.29 -11.34
N ASP A 8 -15.23 -3.93 -12.59
CA ASP A 8 -13.86 -3.70 -13.06
C ASP A 8 -13.23 -2.49 -12.38
N GLN A 9 -14.00 -1.42 -12.15
CA GLN A 9 -13.51 -0.24 -11.44
C GLN A 9 -13.13 -0.55 -9.99
N ILE A 10 -13.95 -1.33 -9.28
CA ILE A 10 -13.66 -1.73 -7.89
C ILE A 10 -12.51 -2.73 -7.82
N ALA A 11 -12.39 -3.66 -8.78
CA ALA A 11 -11.26 -4.56 -8.85
C ALA A 11 -9.94 -3.80 -9.08
N ARG A 12 -9.95 -2.80 -9.97
CA ARG A 12 -8.78 -1.92 -10.20
C ARG A 12 -8.45 -1.09 -8.96
N ALA A 13 -9.45 -0.50 -8.31
CA ALA A 13 -9.25 0.25 -7.08
C ALA A 13 -8.64 -0.62 -5.97
N GLN A 14 -9.09 -1.87 -5.84
CA GLN A 14 -8.50 -2.83 -4.90
C GLN A 14 -7.02 -3.09 -5.20
N ALA A 15 -6.66 -3.34 -6.47
CA ALA A 15 -5.27 -3.55 -6.86
C ALA A 15 -4.38 -2.33 -6.58
N VAL A 16 -4.93 -1.11 -6.73
CA VAL A 16 -4.23 0.13 -6.35
C VAL A 16 -4.02 0.18 -4.84
N LEU A 17 -5.02 -0.13 -4.01
CA LEU A 17 -4.84 -0.17 -2.55
C LEU A 17 -3.81 -1.20 -2.11
N GLU A 18 -3.77 -2.36 -2.76
CA GLU A 18 -2.78 -3.40 -2.48
C GLU A 18 -1.36 -2.94 -2.81
N ARG A 19 -1.18 -2.25 -3.95
CA ARG A 19 0.12 -1.73 -4.37
C ARG A 19 0.57 -0.49 -3.60
N HIS A 20 -0.37 0.37 -3.23
CA HIS A 20 -0.11 1.67 -2.59
C HIS A 20 -0.46 1.66 -1.09
N THR A 21 -0.46 0.49 -0.47
CA THR A 21 -0.61 0.34 0.98
C THR A 21 0.44 1.18 1.72
N VAL A 22 0.06 1.66 2.91
CA VAL A 22 0.97 2.42 3.78
C VAL A 22 1.55 1.46 4.81
N SER A 23 2.88 1.43 4.88
CA SER A 23 3.60 0.68 5.90
C SER A 23 3.21 1.19 7.29
N SER A 24 2.75 0.29 8.15
CA SER A 24 2.47 0.61 9.56
C SER A 24 3.76 0.91 10.34
N ALA A 25 4.91 0.42 9.87
CA ALA A 25 6.19 0.64 10.53
C ALA A 25 6.82 1.99 10.19
N HIS A 26 6.72 2.42 8.93
CA HIS A 26 7.42 3.61 8.43
C HIS A 26 6.49 4.78 8.09
N GLY A 27 5.18 4.56 8.03
CA GLY A 27 4.21 5.59 7.66
C GLY A 27 4.34 6.04 6.19
N ARG A 28 4.95 5.23 5.33
CA ARG A 28 5.19 5.55 3.91
C ARG A 28 4.43 4.59 3.01
N CYS A 29 3.99 5.07 1.86
CA CYS A 29 3.40 4.25 0.81
C CYS A 29 4.47 3.27 0.26
N LEU A 30 4.17 1.98 0.21
CA LEU A 30 5.08 0.96 -0.31
C LEU A 30 5.30 1.07 -1.82
N GLY A 31 4.30 1.54 -2.56
CA GLY A 31 4.40 1.74 -4.02
C GLY A 31 5.18 2.98 -4.43
N CYS A 32 5.01 4.09 -3.71
CA CYS A 32 5.58 5.39 -4.08
C CYS A 32 6.78 5.82 -3.23
N GLY A 33 6.98 5.25 -2.03
CA GLY A 33 8.03 5.65 -1.09
C GLY A 33 7.82 7.02 -0.43
N VAL A 34 6.67 7.67 -0.64
CA VAL A 34 6.32 8.97 -0.03
C VAL A 34 5.60 8.77 1.31
N PRO A 35 5.64 9.75 2.24
CA PRO A 35 4.78 9.74 3.42
C PRO A 35 3.32 9.54 3.02
N GLY A 36 2.67 8.54 3.61
CA GLY A 36 1.32 8.12 3.26
C GLY A 36 0.24 8.94 3.96
N PRO A 37 -0.99 8.99 3.41
CA PRO A 37 -1.43 8.34 2.17
C PRO A 37 -0.95 9.05 0.89
N CYS A 38 -0.73 8.29 -0.19
CA CYS A 38 -0.41 8.87 -1.50
C CYS A 38 -1.68 9.13 -2.33
N VAL A 39 -1.57 9.98 -3.36
CA VAL A 39 -2.72 10.38 -4.21
C VAL A 39 -3.44 9.16 -4.82
N ASP A 40 -2.71 8.16 -5.30
CA ASP A 40 -3.30 6.96 -5.87
C ASP A 40 -4.12 6.16 -4.84
N GLN A 41 -3.61 6.05 -3.62
CA GLN A 41 -4.30 5.38 -2.53
C GLN A 41 -5.58 6.14 -2.15
N GLU A 42 -5.53 7.47 -2.05
CA GLU A 42 -6.70 8.30 -1.78
C GLU A 42 -7.76 8.17 -2.87
N HIS A 43 -7.36 8.18 -4.14
CA HIS A 43 -8.26 8.02 -5.28
C HIS A 43 -8.96 6.66 -5.26
N ALA A 44 -8.22 5.59 -4.94
CA ALA A 44 -8.79 4.26 -4.80
C ALA A 44 -9.78 4.18 -3.62
N LEU A 45 -9.46 4.78 -2.46
CA LEU A 45 -10.38 4.86 -1.32
C LEU A 45 -11.67 5.63 -1.68
N ARG A 46 -11.56 6.72 -2.45
CA ARG A 46 -12.73 7.48 -2.93
C ARG A 46 -13.63 6.62 -3.82
N ALA A 47 -13.07 5.79 -4.70
CA ALA A 47 -13.87 4.89 -5.55
C ALA A 47 -14.73 3.91 -4.72
N PHE A 48 -14.18 3.37 -3.63
CA PHE A 48 -14.91 2.53 -2.69
C PHE A 48 -15.99 3.30 -1.92
N ALA A 49 -15.68 4.50 -1.44
CA ALA A 49 -16.64 5.37 -0.76
C ALA A 49 -17.84 5.70 -1.65
N MET A 50 -17.59 6.09 -2.91
CA MET A 50 -18.64 6.40 -3.89
C MET A 50 -19.50 5.17 -4.24
N ALA A 51 -18.90 3.98 -4.22
CA ALA A 51 -19.62 2.73 -4.48
C ALA A 51 -20.31 2.13 -3.26
N LEU A 52 -20.20 2.77 -2.07
CA LEU A 52 -20.69 2.25 -0.78
C LEU A 52 -20.21 0.81 -0.49
N ARG A 53 -18.95 0.53 -0.82
CA ARG A 53 -18.31 -0.78 -0.61
C ARG A 53 -17.07 -0.63 0.24
N LEU A 54 -16.76 -1.67 1.00
CA LEU A 54 -15.50 -1.75 1.75
C LEU A 54 -14.42 -2.45 0.91
N PRO A 55 -13.17 -1.97 0.95
CA PRO A 55 -12.03 -2.69 0.40
C PRO A 55 -11.86 -4.06 1.06
N ARG A 56 -11.30 -5.01 0.31
CA ARG A 56 -10.90 -6.30 0.88
C ARG A 56 -9.62 -6.12 1.69
N ARG A 57 -9.54 -6.78 2.84
CA ARG A 57 -8.35 -6.79 3.69
C ARG A 57 -7.38 -7.87 3.21
N VAL A 58 -6.10 -7.51 3.12
CA VAL A 58 -5.00 -8.44 2.85
C VAL A 58 -4.10 -8.48 4.09
N PRO A 59 -4.07 -9.59 4.85
CA PRO A 59 -3.23 -9.71 6.03
C PRO A 59 -1.75 -9.52 5.71
N GLY A 60 -1.01 -8.85 6.61
CA GLY A 60 0.44 -8.63 6.46
C GLY A 60 0.83 -7.54 5.46
N LEU A 61 -0.11 -7.03 4.66
CA LEU A 61 0.16 -6.08 3.59
C LEU A 61 0.72 -4.73 4.07
N THR A 62 0.35 -4.28 5.27
CA THR A 62 0.90 -3.05 5.87
C THR A 62 2.22 -3.28 6.59
N GLU A 63 2.85 -4.45 6.42
CA GLU A 63 4.10 -4.86 7.07
C GLU A 63 4.11 -4.63 8.59
N PRO A 64 3.06 -5.05 9.33
CA PRO A 64 2.98 -4.83 10.77
C PRO A 64 4.11 -5.53 11.55
N HIS A 65 4.70 -6.57 10.97
CA HIS A 65 5.85 -7.30 11.54
C HIS A 65 7.13 -6.46 11.59
N LEU A 66 7.19 -5.31 10.91
CA LEU A 66 8.30 -4.37 10.96
C LEU A 66 8.15 -3.29 12.04
N ILE A 67 7.01 -3.23 12.74
CA ILE A 67 6.79 -2.25 13.82
C ILE A 67 7.81 -2.49 14.93
N GLY A 68 8.59 -1.47 15.27
CA GLY A 68 9.63 -1.54 16.30
C GLY A 68 10.90 -2.29 15.86
N VAL A 69 10.96 -2.80 14.63
CA VAL A 69 12.18 -3.38 14.07
C VAL A 69 13.13 -2.23 13.71
N ARG A 70 14.24 -2.14 14.44
CA ARG A 70 15.34 -1.25 14.08
C ARG A 70 16.15 -1.92 12.96
N PRO A 71 16.39 -1.23 11.82
CA PRO A 71 17.33 -1.73 10.84
C PRO A 71 18.67 -2.02 11.54
N PRO A 72 19.34 -3.14 11.25
CA PRO A 72 20.67 -3.38 11.79
C PRO A 72 21.55 -2.19 11.41
N ASP A 73 22.30 -1.65 12.38
CA ASP A 73 23.34 -0.65 12.08
C ASP A 73 24.26 -1.29 11.03
N ARG A 74 24.27 -0.76 9.81
CA ARG A 74 25.13 -1.27 8.74
C ARG A 74 26.55 -0.86 9.11
N PRO A 75 27.45 -1.80 9.46
CA PRO A 75 28.80 -1.42 9.80
C PRO A 75 29.54 -1.02 8.52
N ASP A 76 30.32 0.03 8.65
CA ASP A 76 31.10 0.75 7.65
C ASP A 76 32.06 -0.15 6.83
N TRP A 77 32.45 -1.30 7.37
CA TRP A 77 33.26 -2.29 6.63
C TRP A 77 32.50 -3.02 5.52
N PHE A 78 31.16 -2.96 5.48
CA PHE A 78 30.35 -3.59 4.43
C PHE A 78 30.34 -2.79 3.12
N GLU A 79 30.59 -1.47 3.15
CA GLU A 79 30.70 -0.64 1.94
C GLU A 79 32.09 -0.68 1.30
N ALA A 80 33.13 -0.98 2.07
CA ALA A 80 34.52 -1.03 1.58
C ALA A 80 34.80 -2.21 0.62
N ALA A 81 33.84 -3.14 0.46
CA ALA A 81 33.98 -4.35 -0.36
C ALA A 81 33.23 -4.31 -1.71
N SER A 82 32.70 -3.14 -2.12
CA SER A 82 31.95 -2.95 -3.39
C SER A 82 32.75 -2.21 -4.44
#